data_AF-I3XVH6-F1
#
_entry.id   AF-I3XVH6-F1
#
_cell.length_a   1.000
_cell.length_b   1.000
_cell.length_c   1.000
_cell.angle_alpha   90.00
_cell.angle_beta   90.00
_cell.angle_gamma   90.00
#
_symmetry.space_group_name_H-M   'P 1'
#
loop_
_entity.id
_entity.type
_entity.pdbx_description
1 polymer ?
#
loop_
_entity_poly.entity_id
_entity_poly.type
_entity_poly.pdbx_seq_one_letter_code
_entity_poly.pdbx_strand_id
1 'polypeptide(L)'
;MKEMLERICHKQVVFTSLESIAPKVLKSRKKLAIFSGVDRKSFYHAIFQCEQKSRFISQHADELLHLYAALTLHVNHNYKHKHLLLKAPLCSKAGALLKEKGWIIYNDIV
;
A
#
# COMPACT_ATOMS: atom_id res chain seq x y z
N MET A 1 8.45 -11.78 -0.43
CA MET A 1 7.25 -12.05 0.41
C MET A 1 7.56 -11.94 1.90
N LYS A 2 8.61 -12.62 2.42
CA LYS A 2 9.03 -12.55 3.83
C LYS A 2 9.45 -11.14 4.29
N GLU A 3 10.33 -10.45 3.56
CA GLU A 3 10.80 -9.09 3.93
C GLU A 3 9.68 -8.04 4.13
N MET A 4 8.63 -8.08 3.30
CA MET A 4 7.51 -7.15 3.42
C MET A 4 6.68 -7.42 4.69
N LEU A 5 6.39 -8.70 4.94
CA LEU A 5 5.71 -9.16 6.16
C LEU A 5 6.55 -8.85 7.39
N GLU A 6 7.86 -9.09 7.34
CA GLU A 6 8.80 -8.79 8.41
C GLU A 6 8.86 -7.30 8.74
N ARG A 7 8.82 -6.39 7.74
CA ARG A 7 8.78 -4.94 7.99
C ARG A 7 7.50 -4.46 8.69
N ILE A 8 6.36 -5.09 8.40
CA ILE A 8 5.09 -4.79 9.07
C ILE A 8 5.02 -5.49 10.44
N CYS A 9 5.56 -6.70 10.53
CA CYS A 9 5.63 -7.52 11.75
C CYS A 9 6.62 -6.99 12.78
N HIS A 10 7.75 -6.41 12.35
CA HIS A 10 8.73 -5.74 13.22
C HIS A 10 8.12 -4.50 13.90
N LYS A 11 6.94 -4.04 13.45
CA LYS A 11 6.12 -3.02 14.10
C LYS A 11 4.83 -3.57 14.77
N GLN A 12 4.76 -4.88 15.08
CA GLN A 12 3.71 -5.59 15.83
C GLN A 12 2.47 -6.13 15.09
N VAL A 13 2.48 -6.32 13.76
CA VAL A 13 1.29 -6.84 13.04
C VAL A 13 1.59 -8.20 12.39
N VAL A 14 0.85 -9.24 12.78
CA VAL A 14 1.02 -10.63 12.30
C VAL A 14 -0.20 -10.99 11.47
N PHE A 15 -0.01 -11.05 10.15
CA PHE A 15 -1.06 -11.42 9.22
C PHE A 15 -1.35 -12.92 9.26
N THR A 16 -2.61 -13.28 9.50
CA THR A 16 -3.15 -14.64 9.40
C THR A 16 -3.39 -15.02 7.94
N SER A 17 -3.79 -14.05 7.12
CA SER A 17 -4.02 -14.26 5.69
C SER A 17 -3.49 -13.07 4.91
N LEU A 18 -2.82 -13.35 3.78
CA LEU A 18 -2.34 -12.32 2.87
C LEU A 18 -2.73 -12.73 1.46
N GLU A 19 -3.63 -11.97 0.86
CA GLU A 19 -4.07 -12.16 -0.51
C GLU A 19 -3.41 -11.11 -1.40
N SER A 20 -2.87 -11.53 -2.54
CA SER A 20 -2.31 -10.60 -3.52
C SER A 20 -3.36 -10.25 -4.57
N ILE A 21 -3.70 -8.97 -4.70
CA ILE A 21 -4.59 -8.48 -5.74
C ILE A 21 -3.74 -8.09 -6.95
N ALA A 22 -3.95 -8.80 -8.06
CA ALA A 22 -3.24 -8.49 -9.28
C ALA A 22 -3.65 -7.08 -9.78
N PRO A 23 -2.71 -6.20 -10.14
CA PRO A 23 -3.00 -4.85 -10.62
C PRO A 23 -3.82 -4.84 -11.92
N LYS A 24 -3.81 -5.97 -12.67
CA LYS A 24 -4.70 -6.21 -13.82
C LYS A 24 -6.18 -6.08 -13.47
N VAL A 25 -6.57 -6.49 -12.26
CA VAL A 25 -7.95 -6.45 -11.77
C VAL A 25 -8.42 -5.00 -11.55
N LEU A 26 -7.48 -4.11 -11.21
CA LEU A 26 -7.72 -2.68 -10.97
C LEU A 26 -7.45 -1.80 -12.21
N LYS A 27 -7.35 -2.39 -13.41
CA LYS A 27 -7.06 -1.71 -14.69
C LYS A 27 -5.79 -0.84 -14.67
N SER A 28 -4.83 -1.11 -13.80
CA SER A 28 -3.59 -0.33 -13.73
C SER A 28 -2.47 -1.00 -14.53
N ARG A 29 -1.90 -0.26 -15.49
CA ARG A 29 -0.76 -0.70 -16.33
C ARG A 29 0.60 -0.59 -15.62
N LYS A 30 0.63 -0.04 -14.40
CA LYS A 30 1.87 0.14 -13.61
C LYS A 30 2.24 -1.14 -12.87
N LYS A 31 3.55 -1.36 -12.70
CA LYS A 31 4.11 -2.37 -11.79
C LYS A 31 3.84 -1.95 -10.34
N LEU A 32 2.62 -2.21 -9.88
CA LEU A 32 2.18 -1.99 -8.51
C LEU A 32 1.67 -3.33 -8.00
N ALA A 33 2.25 -3.82 -6.91
CA ALA A 33 1.75 -5.02 -6.25
C ALA A 33 0.83 -4.58 -5.10
N ILE A 34 -0.37 -5.13 -5.06
CA ILE A 34 -1.37 -4.80 -4.04
C ILE A 34 -1.63 -6.07 -3.24
N PHE A 35 -1.68 -5.92 -1.93
CA PHE A 35 -1.88 -7.02 -1.01
C PHE A 35 -2.95 -6.63 0.01
N SER A 36 -3.82 -7.57 0.33
CA SER A 36 -4.82 -7.46 1.38
C SER A 36 -4.44 -8.45 2.47
N GLY A 37 -4.03 -7.94 3.63
CA GLY A 37 -3.68 -8.72 4.80
C GLY A 37 -4.79 -8.68 5.85
N VAL A 38 -5.04 -9.80 6.51
CA VAL A 38 -5.90 -9.86 7.70
C VAL A 38 -5.06 -10.28 8.88
N ASP A 39 -5.05 -9.50 9.96
CA ASP A 39 -4.33 -9.80 11.20
C ASP A 39 -5.08 -10.88 12.02
N ARG A 40 -4.41 -11.49 13.01
CA ARG A 40 -5.05 -12.42 13.99
C ARG A 40 -6.22 -11.80 14.73
N LYS A 41 -6.26 -10.47 14.87
CA LYS A 41 -7.39 -9.74 15.46
C LYS A 41 -8.52 -9.44 14.47
N SER A 42 -8.53 -10.06 13.28
CA SER A 42 -9.49 -9.83 12.19
C SER A 42 -9.52 -8.39 11.68
N PHE A 43 -8.43 -7.64 11.85
CA PHE A 43 -8.29 -6.33 11.23
C PHE A 43 -7.76 -6.46 9.81
N TYR A 44 -8.34 -5.71 8.89
CA TYR A 44 -7.95 -5.70 7.50
C TYR A 44 -6.94 -4.58 7.24
N HIS A 45 -5.85 -4.94 6.58
CA HIS A 45 -4.75 -4.06 6.21
C HIS A 45 -4.58 -4.11 4.69
N ALA A 46 -4.61 -2.94 4.06
CA ALA A 46 -4.25 -2.84 2.66
C ALA A 46 -2.78 -2.45 2.56
N ILE A 47 -2.03 -3.18 1.74
CA ILE A 47 -0.62 -2.95 1.54
C ILE A 47 -0.36 -2.77 0.05
N PHE A 48 0.21 -1.63 -0.29
CA PHE A 48 0.54 -1.25 -1.66
C PHE A 48 2.04 -1.19 -1.79
N GLN A 49 2.60 -1.95 -2.72
CA GLN A 49 4.03 -1.94 -3.04
C GLN A 49 4.23 -1.34 -4.43
N CYS A 50 4.94 -0.21 -4.47
CA CYS A 50 5.29 0.49 -5.69
C CYS A 50 6.81 0.51 -5.88
N GLU A 51 7.26 -0.05 -7.01
CA GLU A 51 8.67 -0.09 -7.40
C GLU A 51 8.87 0.77 -8.65
N GLN A 52 9.53 1.92 -8.48
CA GLN A 52 9.81 2.82 -9.60
C GLN A 52 11.16 3.51 -9.42
N LYS A 53 11.89 3.69 -10.53
CA LYS A 53 13.16 4.44 -10.52
C LYS A 53 12.95 5.95 -10.43
N SER A 54 11.79 6.44 -10.86
CA SER A 54 11.44 7.85 -10.91
C SER A 54 10.90 8.36 -9.57
N ARG A 55 10.95 9.68 -9.37
CA ARG A 55 10.44 10.33 -8.15
C ARG A 55 8.93 10.15 -8.00
N PHE A 56 8.47 9.75 -6.81
CA PHE A 56 7.06 9.67 -6.48
C PHE A 56 6.49 11.07 -6.23
N ILE A 57 5.70 11.56 -7.20
CA ILE A 57 5.06 12.88 -7.18
C ILE A 57 3.60 12.80 -6.72
N SER A 58 2.96 13.96 -6.50
CA SER A 58 1.57 14.06 -6.03
C SER A 58 0.57 13.34 -6.94
N GLN A 59 0.78 13.34 -8.26
CA GLN A 59 -0.08 12.61 -9.20
C GLN A 59 -0.09 11.10 -8.91
N HIS A 60 1.05 10.53 -8.50
CA HIS A 60 1.12 9.12 -8.12
C HIS A 60 0.43 8.85 -6.78
N ALA A 61 0.45 9.81 -5.86
CA ALA A 61 -0.30 9.73 -4.61
C ALA A 61 -1.81 9.73 -4.87
N ASP A 62 -2.27 10.60 -5.77
CA ASP A 62 -3.67 10.68 -6.19
C ASP A 62 -4.14 9.40 -6.89
N GLU A 63 -3.36 8.89 -7.85
CA GLU A 63 -3.62 7.59 -8.48
C GLU A 63 -3.71 6.47 -7.44
N LEU A 64 -2.83 6.46 -6.43
CA LEU A 64 -2.86 5.46 -5.38
C LEU A 64 -4.13 5.53 -4.53
N LEU A 65 -4.62 6.73 -4.23
CA LEU A 65 -5.89 6.93 -3.54
C LEU A 65 -7.07 6.45 -4.38
N HIS A 66 -7.06 6.73 -5.68
CA HIS A 66 -8.07 6.20 -6.61
C HIS A 66 -8.05 4.67 -6.66
N LEU A 67 -6.87 4.05 -6.72
CA LEU A 67 -6.73 2.59 -6.69
C LEU A 67 -7.22 2.01 -5.36
N TYR A 68 -6.96 2.68 -4.25
CA TYR A 68 -7.48 2.27 -2.94
C TYR A 68 -9.00 2.36 -2.87
N ALA A 69 -9.61 3.41 -3.44
CA ALA A 69 -11.06 3.54 -3.50
C ALA A 69 -11.68 2.40 -4.35
N ALA A 70 -11.09 2.13 -5.52
CA ALA A 70 -11.52 1.03 -6.38
C ALA A 70 -11.35 -0.34 -5.70
N LEU A 71 -10.26 -0.54 -4.96
CA LEU A 71 -10.04 -1.75 -4.16
C LEU A 71 -11.13 -1.90 -3.10
N THR A 72 -11.39 -0.86 -2.32
CA THR A 72 -12.41 -0.84 -1.26
C THR A 72 -13.79 -1.20 -1.80
N LEU A 73 -14.14 -0.68 -2.98
CA LEU A 73 -15.38 -1.03 -3.69
C LEU A 73 -15.38 -2.48 -4.17
N HIS A 74 -14.25 -2.98 -4.68
CA HIS A 74 -14.15 -4.34 -5.21
C HIS A 74 -14.22 -5.41 -4.13
N VAL A 75 -13.51 -5.23 -3.01
CA VAL A 75 -13.59 -6.14 -1.86
C VAL A 75 -14.81 -5.86 -0.97
N ASN A 76 -15.56 -4.80 -1.27
CA ASN A 76 -16.70 -4.31 -0.50
C ASN A 76 -16.42 -4.24 1.03
N HIS A 77 -15.18 -3.90 1.37
CA HIS A 77 -14.69 -3.97 2.74
C HIS A 77 -13.73 -2.81 3.04
N ASN A 78 -13.79 -2.30 4.28
CA ASN A 78 -12.96 -1.17 4.70
C ASN A 78 -11.67 -1.64 5.37
N TYR A 79 -10.55 -1.07 4.92
CA TYR A 79 -9.25 -1.31 5.52
C TYR A 79 -8.99 -0.34 6.67
N LYS A 80 -8.70 -0.89 7.84
CA LYS A 80 -8.38 -0.10 9.03
C LYS A 80 -6.99 0.52 8.94
N HIS A 81 -6.07 -0.18 8.30
CA HIS A 81 -4.68 0.25 8.14
C HIS A 81 -4.27 0.21 6.68
N LYS A 82 -3.54 1.23 6.25
CA LYS A 82 -3.10 1.42 4.86
C LYS A 82 -1.60 1.62 4.84
N HIS A 83 -0.89 0.68 4.23
CA HIS A 83 0.56 0.66 4.17
C HIS A 83 1.00 0.88 2.72
N LEU A 84 1.94 1.80 2.51
CA LEU A 84 2.57 2.05 1.22
C LEU A 84 4.05 1.74 1.31
N LEU A 85 4.49 0.66 0.68
CA LEU A 85 5.89 0.34 0.45
C LEU A 85 6.33 1.00 -0.85
N LEU A 86 7.14 2.05 -0.72
CA LEU A 86 7.61 2.82 -1.85
C LEU A 86 9.12 2.63 -2.01
N LYS A 87 9.53 2.04 -3.12
CA LYS A 87 10.93 1.92 -3.52
C LYS A 87 11.32 3.04 -4.49
N ALA A 88 11.25 4.30 -4.05
CA ALA A 88 11.52 5.45 -4.90
C ALA A 88 11.72 6.73 -4.08
N PRO A 89 12.46 7.73 -4.60
CA PRO A 89 12.55 9.02 -3.94
C PRO A 89 11.17 9.67 -3.85
N LEU A 90 10.68 9.91 -2.63
CA LEU A 90 9.39 10.52 -2.35
C LEU A 90 9.48 12.05 -2.36
N CYS A 91 8.56 12.73 -3.05
CA CYS A 91 8.41 14.17 -2.91
C CYS A 91 7.66 14.54 -1.62
N SER A 92 8.11 15.58 -0.90
CA SER A 92 7.49 16.04 0.35
C SER A 92 5.98 16.29 0.23
N LYS A 93 5.50 16.83 -0.90
CA LYS A 93 4.05 17.02 -1.15
C LYS A 93 3.29 15.71 -1.20
N ALA A 94 3.83 14.71 -1.90
CA ALA A 94 3.19 13.40 -2.01
C ALA A 94 3.15 12.69 -0.64
N GLY A 95 4.24 12.81 0.13
CA GLY A 95 4.30 12.28 1.49
C GLY A 95 3.30 12.92 2.44
N ALA A 96 3.15 14.26 2.38
CA ALA A 96 2.17 14.99 3.18
C ALA A 96 0.73 14.53 2.86
N LEU A 97 0.37 14.49 1.57
CA LEU A 97 -0.95 14.09 1.11
C LEU A 97 -1.33 12.67 1.57
N LEU A 98 -0.38 11.73 1.50
CA LEU A 98 -0.59 10.36 1.96
C LEU A 98 -0.75 10.29 3.49
N LYS A 99 0.08 11.02 4.25
CA LYS A 99 -0.04 11.10 5.72
C LYS A 99 -1.37 11.72 6.16
N GLU A 100 -1.82 12.78 5.50
CA GLU A 100 -3.14 13.39 5.75
C GLU A 100 -4.30 12.40 5.52
N LYS A 101 -4.13 11.48 4.57
CA LYS A 101 -5.10 10.40 4.30
C LYS A 101 -4.90 9.15 5.18
N GLY A 102 -4.01 9.22 6.18
CA GLY A 102 -3.76 8.15 7.15
C GLY A 102 -2.88 7.00 6.63
N TRP A 103 -2.10 7.22 5.57
CA TRP A 103 -1.21 6.20 5.02
C TRP A 103 0.14 6.15 5.73
N ILE A 104 0.60 4.93 5.99
CA ILE A 104 1.93 4.67 6.52
C ILE A 104 2.87 4.39 5.35
N ILE A 105 3.82 5.30 5.11
CA ILE A 105 4.77 5.22 4.00
C ILE A 105 6.07 4.58 4.50
N TYR A 106 6.53 3.56 3.78
CA TYR A 106 7.80 2.88 3.98
C TYR A 106 8.69 3.19 2.77
N ASN A 107 9.53 4.20 2.93
CA ASN A 107 10.50 4.72 1.95
C ASN A 107 11.95 4.24 2.24
N ASP A 108 12.10 3.24 3.11
CA ASP A 108 13.43 2.83 3.60
C ASP A 108 14.16 1.96 2.56
N ILE A 109 14.54 2.59 1.45
CA ILE A 109 15.37 2.04 0.38
C ILE A 109 16.34 3.15 -0.02
N VAL A 110 17.50 3.08 0.61
CA VAL A 110 18.78 3.49 0.04
C VAL A 110 19.51 2.23 -0.39
#